data_AF-A0A9W6W1Y7-F1
#
_entry.id   AF-A0A9W6W1Y7-F1
#
_cell.length_a   1.000
_cell.length_b   1.000
_cell.length_c   1.000
_cell.angle_alpha   90.00
_cell.angle_beta   90.00
_cell.angle_gamma   90.00
#
_symmetry.space_group_name_H-M   'P 1'
#
loop_
_entity.id
_entity.type
_entity.pdbx_description
1 polymer ?
#
loop_
_entity_poly.entity_id
_entity_poly.type
_entity_poly.pdbx_seq_one_letter_code
_entity_poly.pdbx_strand_id
1 'polypeptide(L)' 'MHRLIQGLADLCAEAEGREPRPVPRLDNDYALPDQLRVMTRDLATVTDEPVAERARELLRAAHTALFTGL' A
#
# COMPACT_ATOMS: atom_id res chain seq x y z
N MET A 1 8.66 0.33 -3.81
CA MET A 1 7.48 -0.55 -3.76
C MET A 1 7.27 -1.20 -2.39
N HIS A 2 8.25 -1.92 -1.82
CA HIS A 2 8.14 -2.50 -0.47
C HIS A 2 7.59 -1.55 0.60
N ARG A 3 8.06 -0.29 0.64
CA ARG A 3 7.54 0.74 1.57
C ARG A 3 6.05 1.04 1.40
N LEU A 4 5.53 1.05 0.17
CA LEU A 4 4.11 1.22 -0.10
C LEU A 4 3.32 0.02 0.43
N ILE A 5 3.79 -1.19 0.09
CA ILE A 5 3.15 -2.44 0.50
C ILE A 5 3.14 -2.55 2.04
N GLN A 6 4.23 -2.19 2.71
CA GLN A 6 4.30 -2.12 4.17
C GLN A 6 3.25 -1.15 4.74
N GLY A 7 3.20 0.09 4.23
CA GLY A 7 2.25 1.09 4.73
C GLY A 7 0.79 0.68 4.56
N LEU A 8 0.45 0.00 3.46
CA LEU A 8 -0.89 -0.53 3.25
C LEU A 8 -1.19 -1.71 4.18
N ALA A 9 -0.22 -2.60 4.42
CA ALA A 9 -0.37 -3.71 5.36
C ALA A 9 -0.59 -3.20 6.80
N ASP A 10 0.13 -2.14 7.21
CA ASP A 10 -0.03 -1.52 8.52
C ASP A 10 -1.43 -0.89 8.68
N LEU A 11 -1.92 -0.21 7.63
CA LEU A 11 -3.26 0.37 7.61
C LEU A 11 -4.36 -0.70 7.72
N CYS A 12 -4.20 -1.84 7.04
CA CYS A 12 -5.11 -2.97 7.19
C CYS A 12 -5.08 -3.53 8.62
N ALA A 13 -3.89 -3.67 9.22
CA ALA A 13 -3.77 -4.14 10.60
C ALA A 13 -4.48 -3.21 11.58
N GLU A 14 -4.35 -1.89 11.40
CA GLU A 14 -5.05 -0.88 12.19
C GLU A 14 -6.58 -1.01 12.04
N ALA A 15 -7.08 -1.06 10.80
CA ALA A 15 -8.52 -1.20 10.52
C ALA A 15 -9.12 -2.51 11.07
N GLU A 16 -8.31 -3.57 11.14
CA GLU A 16 -8.71 -4.88 11.64
C GLU A 16 -8.45 -5.07 13.14
N GLY A 17 -7.87 -4.07 13.83
CA GLY A 17 -7.49 -4.16 15.25
C GLY A 17 -6.40 -5.21 15.54
N ARG A 18 -5.52 -5.49 14.56
CA ARG A 18 -4.43 -6.46 14.66
C ARG A 18 -3.09 -5.78 14.86
N GLU A 19 -2.13 -6.51 15.40
CA GLU A 19 -0.75 -6.03 15.52
C GLU A 19 -0.07 -5.92 14.13
N PRO A 20 0.57 -4.79 13.80
CA PRO A 20 1.32 -4.63 12.55
C PRO A 20 2.45 -5.64 12.44
N ARG A 21 2.69 -6.15 11.23
CA ARG A 21 3.74 -7.14 10.96
C ARG A 21 4.60 -6.71 9.77
N PRO A 22 5.93 -6.96 9.81
CA PRO A 22 6.80 -6.63 8.70
C PRO A 22 6.46 -7.47 7.47
N VAL A 23 6.25 -6.81 6.33
CA VAL A 23 6.07 -7.46 5.03
C VAL A 23 7.42 -8.05 4.58
N PRO A 24 7.48 -9.37 4.28
CA PRO A 24 8.69 -10.00 3.78
C PRO A 24 9.24 -9.31 2.54
N ARG A 25 10.57 -9.15 2.47
CA ARG A 25 11.26 -8.70 1.25
C ARG A 25 11.51 -9.91 0.36
N LEU A 26 10.97 -9.91 -0.85
CA LEU A 26 11.25 -10.91 -1.87
C LEU A 26 12.26 -10.34 -2.86
N ASP A 27 13.17 -11.17 -3.35
CA ASP A 27 14.26 -10.75 -4.25
C ASP A 27 13.79 -10.44 -5.69
N ASN A 28 12.52 -10.68 -6.03
CA ASN A 28 12.00 -10.52 -7.38
C ASN A 28 10.84 -9.52 -7.50
N ASP A 29 11.10 -8.41 -8.20
CA ASP A 29 10.17 -7.30 -8.44
C ASP A 29 9.11 -7.57 -9.53
N TYR A 30 9.03 -8.79 -10.08
CA TYR A 30 8.11 -9.11 -11.19
C TYR A 30 6.63 -9.23 -10.77
N ALA A 31 6.34 -9.40 -9.47
CA ALA A 31 4.97 -9.48 -8.95
C ALA A 31 4.32 -8.10 -8.73
N LEU A 32 5.10 -7.02 -8.83
CA LEU A 32 4.69 -5.69 -8.38
C LEU A 32 3.52 -5.09 -9.17
N PRO A 33 3.39 -5.26 -10.51
CA PRO A 33 2.23 -4.75 -11.24
C PRO A 33 0.92 -5.45 -10.85
N ASP A 34 0.96 -6.74 -10.60
CA ASP A 34 -0.23 -7.51 -10.22
C ASP A 34 -0.62 -7.25 -8.75
N GLN A 35 0.36 -7.13 -7.85
CA GLN A 35 0.09 -6.70 -6.48
C GLN A 35 -0.53 -5.30 -6.42
N LEU A 36 -0.07 -4.36 -7.26
CA LEU A 36 -0.65 -3.02 -7.33
C LEU A 36 -2.10 -3.04 -7.82
N ARG A 37 -2.43 -3.89 -8.80
CA ARG A 37 -3.81 -4.05 -9.29
C ARG A 37 -4.74 -4.58 -8.21
N VAL A 38 -4.31 -5.61 -7.46
CA VAL A 38 -5.09 -6.16 -6.34
C VAL A 38 -5.33 -5.10 -5.28
N MET A 39 -4.26 -4.43 -4.83
CA MET A 39 -4.37 -3.38 -3.80
C MET A 39 -5.27 -2.22 -4.22
N THR A 40 -5.20 -1.80 -5.49
CA THR A 40 -6.04 -0.70 -6.00
C THR A 40 -7.52 -1.10 -6.04
N ARG A 41 -7.81 -2.37 -6.39
CA ARG A 41 -9.18 -2.90 -6.39
C ARG A 41 -9.76 -2.93 -4.98
N ASP A 42 -8.98 -3.37 -4.00
CA ASP A 42 -9.42 -3.44 -2.61
C ASP A 42 -9.68 -2.03 -2.06
N LEU A 43 -8.76 -1.09 -2.33
CA LEU A 43 -8.91 0.31 -1.95
C LEU A 43 -10.13 0.98 -2.58
N ALA A 44 -10.52 0.62 -3.81
CA ALA A 44 -11.71 1.15 -4.46
C ALA A 44 -13.02 0.76 -3.75
N THR A 45 -12.98 -0.23 -2.86
CA THR A 45 -14.15 -0.69 -2.09
C THR A 45 -14.18 -0.16 -0.65
N VAL A 46 -13.16 0.56 -0.21
CA VAL A 46 -13.10 1.15 1.14
C VAL A 46 -14.11 2.29 1.27
N THR A 47 -15.00 2.19 2.26
CA THR A 47 -16.01 3.21 2.56
C THR A 47 -15.66 4.08 3.77
N ASP A 48 -14.63 3.72 4.52
CA ASP A 48 -14.11 4.50 5.63
C ASP A 48 -13.19 5.61 5.10
N GLU A 49 -13.64 6.86 5.18
CA GLU A 49 -12.94 8.00 4.55
C GLU A 49 -11.57 8.30 5.17
N PRO A 50 -11.38 8.28 6.51
CA PRO A 50 -10.04 8.34 7.12
C PRO A 50 -9.07 7.30 6.57
N VAL A 51 -9.51 6.04 6.46
CA VAL A 51 -8.68 4.95 5.90
C VAL A 51 -8.37 5.22 4.42
N ALA A 52 -9.37 5.67 3.66
CA ALA A 52 -9.22 5.98 2.24
C ALA A 52 -8.21 7.11 1.99
N GLU A 53 -8.27 8.21 2.76
CA GLU A 53 -7.30 9.31 2.64
C GLU A 53 -5.88 8.86 2.97
N ARG A 54 -5.71 8.06 4.02
CA ARG A 54 -4.38 7.57 4.39
C ARG A 54 -3.78 6.68 3.30
N ALA A 55 -4.60 5.84 2.68
CA ALA A 55 -4.18 5.04 1.53
C ALA A 55 -3.78 5.91 0.33
N ARG A 56 -4.53 6.98 0.02
CA ARG A 56 -4.20 7.93 -1.06
C ARG A 56 -2.86 8.63 -0.82
N GLU A 57 -2.55 9.02 0.42
CA GLU A 57 -1.26 9.62 0.78
C GLU A 57 -0.08 8.67 0.51
N LEU A 58 -0.21 7.40 0.91
CA LEU A 58 0.80 6.38 0.67
C LEU A 58 1.05 6.16 -0.84
N LEU A 59 -0.03 6.09 -1.63
CA LEU A 59 0.03 5.97 -3.09
C LEU A 59 0.73 7.17 -3.74
N ARG A 60 0.38 8.41 -3.33
CA ARG A 60 1.03 9.63 -3.84
C ARG A 60 2.53 9.63 -3.52
N ALA A 61 2.91 9.30 -2.30
CA ALA A 61 4.32 9.25 -1.90
C ALA A 61 5.12 8.22 -2.72
N ALA A 62 4.53 7.05 -2.97
CA ALA A 62 5.14 6.02 -3.81
C ALA A 62 5.28 6.47 -5.27
N HIS A 63 4.24 7.09 -5.83
CA HIS A 63 4.28 7.65 -7.18
C HIS A 63 5.38 8.70 -7.33
N THR A 64 5.48 9.65 -6.39
CA THR A 64 6.54 10.67 -6.39
C THR A 64 7.92 10.05 -6.35
N ALA A 65 8.15 9.05 -5.49
CA ALA A 65 9.45 8.38 -5.37
C ALA A 65 9.85 7.59 -6.63
N LEU A 66 8.87 7.06 -7.38
CA LEU A 66 9.13 6.25 -8.58
C LEU A 66 9.23 7.08 -9.86
N PHE A 67 8.47 8.18 -9.96
CA PHE A 67 8.25 8.88 -11.23
C PHE A 67 8.58 10.37 -11.19
N THR A 68 8.79 10.97 -10.02
CA THR A 68 9.05 12.41 -9.87
C THR A 68 10.37 12.72 -9.15
N GLY A 69 11.04 11.69 -8.62
CA GLY A 69 12.39 11.76 -8.05
C GLY A 69 13.51 11.50 -9.07
N LEU A 70 13.32 11.90 -10.34
CA LEU A 70 14.35 11.99 -11.37
C LEU A 70 14.70 13.47 -11.61
#